data_AF-A0A957Y738-F1
#
_entry.id   AF-A0A957Y738-F1
#
_cell.length_a   1.000
_cell.length_b   1.000
_cell.length_c   1.000
_cell.angle_alpha   90.00
_cell.angle_beta   90.00
_cell.angle_gamma   90.00
#
_symmetry.space_group_name_H-M   'P 1'
#
loop_
_entity.id
_entity.type
_entity.pdbx_description
1 polymer ?
#
loop_
_entity_poly.entity_id
_entity_poly.type
_entity_poly.pdbx_seq_one_letter_code
_entity_poly.pdbx_strand_id
1 'polypeptide(L)' 'MNREDTLEWIDLILGSLDNSEMMAIINESQGQFGGEFFETIDSEMERYKAENDPQTANRLNKIARAIASVKQNRTENL' A
#
# COMPACT_ATOMS: atom_id res chain seq x y z
N MET A 1 4.54 -4.01 -10.37
CA MET A 1 4.90 -2.63 -10.04
C MET A 1 6.36 -2.65 -9.66
N ASN A 2 7.20 -1.84 -10.31
CA ASN A 2 8.60 -1.70 -9.92
C ASN A 2 8.70 -0.74 -8.71
N ARG A 3 9.91 -0.51 -8.19
CA ARG A 3 10.14 0.43 -7.07
C ARG A 3 9.63 1.86 -7.35
N GLU A 4 9.92 2.43 -8.53
CA GLU A 4 9.54 3.81 -8.87
C GLU A 4 8.03 3.97 -8.92
N ASP A 5 7.35 3.08 -9.65
CA ASP A 5 5.89 3.01 -9.70
C ASP A 5 5.29 2.84 -8.29
N THR A 6 5.94 2.08 -7.42
CA THR A 6 5.47 1.84 -6.05
C THR A 6 5.58 3.11 -5.20
N LEU A 7 6.63 3.91 -5.38
CA LEU A 7 6.79 5.18 -4.67
C LEU A 7 5.73 6.20 -5.11
N GLU A 8 5.49 6.32 -6.41
CA GLU A 8 4.41 7.17 -6.94
C GLU A 8 3.04 6.72 -6.41
N TRP A 9 2.81 5.42 -6.37
CA TRP A 9 1.59 4.84 -5.83
C TRP A 9 1.43 5.11 -4.32
N ILE A 10 2.53 5.06 -3.56
CA ILE A 10 2.55 5.42 -2.12
C ILE A 10 2.12 6.87 -1.92
N ASP A 11 2.68 7.80 -2.70
CA ASP A 11 2.34 9.22 -2.61
C ASP A 11 0.85 9.45 -2.94
N LEU A 12 0.36 8.79 -3.99
CA LEU A 12 -1.05 8.84 -4.38
C LEU A 12 -1.97 8.35 -3.26
N ILE A 13 -1.70 7.16 -2.71
CA ILE A 13 -2.60 6.56 -1.71
C ILE A 13 -2.51 7.24 -0.34
N LEU A 14 -1.35 7.80 0.02
CA LEU A 14 -1.22 8.61 1.23
C LEU A 14 -1.98 9.94 1.09
N GLY A 15 -2.07 10.48 -0.13
CA GLY A 15 -2.86 11.66 -0.46
C GLY A 15 -4.38 11.46 -0.41
N SER A 16 -4.87 10.20 -0.44
CA SER A 16 -6.31 9.93 -0.39
C SER A 16 -6.95 10.43 0.90
N LEU A 17 -8.04 11.18 0.79
CA LEU A 17 -8.69 11.81 1.96
C LEU A 17 -9.70 10.89 2.63
N ASP A 18 -10.25 9.92 1.89
CA ASP A 18 -11.24 8.99 2.39
C ASP A 18 -10.96 7.52 2.03
N ASN A 19 -11.68 6.63 2.73
CA ASN A 19 -11.53 5.19 2.54
C ASN A 19 -12.02 4.71 1.16
N SER A 20 -12.98 5.41 0.53
CA SER A 20 -13.48 5.03 -0.80
C SER A 20 -12.44 5.26 -1.88
N GLU A 21 -11.78 6.41 -1.86
CA GLU A 21 -10.69 6.76 -2.76
C GLU A 21 -9.50 5.81 -2.56
N MET A 22 -9.11 5.56 -1.30
CA MET A 22 -8.08 4.57 -0.97
C MET A 22 -8.41 3.18 -1.55
N MET A 23 -9.65 2.70 -1.38
CA MET A 23 -10.06 1.40 -1.91
C MET A 23 -10.16 1.37 -3.43
N ALA A 24 -10.54 2.49 -4.08
CA ALA A 24 -10.52 2.62 -5.53
C ALA A 24 -9.10 2.46 -6.08
N ILE A 25 -8.12 3.18 -5.50
CA ILE A 25 -6.70 3.06 -5.86
C ILE A 25 -6.19 1.62 -5.68
N ILE A 26 -6.53 0.97 -4.55
CA ILE A 26 -6.16 -0.42 -4.31
C ILE A 26 -6.76 -1.34 -5.37
N ASN A 27 -8.04 -1.13 -5.73
CA ASN A 27 -8.74 -1.94 -6.72
C ASN A 27 -8.19 -1.74 -8.13
N GLU A 28 -7.85 -0.52 -8.52
CA GLU A 28 -7.25 -0.20 -9.83
C GLU A 28 -5.87 -0.84 -10.00
N SER A 29 -5.08 -0.90 -8.92
CA SER A 29 -3.75 -1.54 -8.93
C SER A 29 -3.79 -3.04 -8.63
N GLN A 30 -4.99 -3.65 -8.56
CA GLN A 30 -5.11 -5.09 -8.32
C GLN A 30 -4.38 -5.90 -9.41
N GLY A 31 -3.53 -6.82 -8.96
CA GLY A 31 -2.70 -7.65 -9.85
C GLY A 31 -1.32 -7.09 -10.12
N GLN A 32 -1.05 -5.83 -9.75
CA GLN A 32 0.29 -5.22 -9.88
C GLN A 32 1.14 -5.38 -8.61
N PHE A 33 0.51 -5.77 -7.49
CA PHE A 33 1.16 -6.01 -6.19
C PHE A 33 1.98 -7.31 -6.22
N GLY A 34 3.31 -7.19 -6.36
CA GLY A 34 4.29 -8.29 -6.32
C GLY A 34 5.20 -8.24 -5.09
N GLY A 35 6.25 -9.06 -5.07
CA GLY A 35 7.25 -9.05 -3.98
C GLY A 35 7.94 -7.70 -3.82
N GLU A 36 8.44 -7.13 -4.92
CA GLU A 36 9.11 -5.81 -4.93
C GLU A 36 8.23 -4.66 -4.40
N PHE A 37 6.92 -4.74 -4.62
CA PHE A 37 5.96 -3.79 -4.07
C PHE A 37 5.96 -3.82 -2.54
N PHE A 38 5.87 -5.01 -1.93
CA PHE A 38 5.87 -5.14 -0.47
C PHE A 38 7.23 -4.81 0.14
N GLU A 39 8.32 -5.17 -0.52
CA GLU A 39 9.67 -4.77 -0.08
C GLU A 39 9.84 -3.25 -0.09
N THR A 40 9.30 -2.56 -1.09
CA THR A 40 9.32 -1.09 -1.16
C THR A 40 8.44 -0.46 -0.08
N ILE A 41 7.24 -1.00 0.17
CA ILE A 41 6.36 -0.57 1.27
C ILE A 41 7.04 -0.73 2.63
N ASP A 42 7.71 -1.85 2.88
CA ASP A 42 8.44 -2.10 4.13
C ASP A 42 9.62 -1.11 4.30
N SER A 43 10.36 -0.86 3.22
CA SER A 43 11.43 0.15 3.20
C SER A 43 10.90 1.55 3.53
N GLU A 44 9.78 1.97 2.95
CA GLU A 44 9.20 3.29 3.21
C GLU A 44 8.63 3.40 4.63
N MET A 45 8.03 2.33 5.16
CA MET A 45 7.60 2.31 6.56
C MET A 45 8.76 2.51 7.53
N GLU A 46 9.89 1.83 7.32
CA GLU A 46 11.09 2.02 8.15
C GLU A 46 11.69 3.43 7.98
N ARG A 47 11.68 3.99 6.77
CA ARG A 47 12.08 5.38 6.51
C ARG A 47 11.25 6.37 7.33
N TYR A 48 9.92 6.28 7.26
CA TYR A 48 9.03 7.18 8.01
C TYR A 48 9.18 7.03 9.53
N LYS A 49 9.42 5.81 10.05
CA LYS A 49 9.74 5.62 11.47
C LYS A 49 11.05 6.31 11.85
N ALA A 50 12.09 6.20 11.02
CA ALA A 50 13.38 6.85 11.25
C ALA A 50 13.30 8.38 11.17
N GLU A 51 12.41 8.91 10.33
CA GLU A 51 12.11 10.35 10.20
C GLU A 51 11.19 10.88 11.31
N ASN A 52 10.84 10.05 12.31
CA ASN A 52 9.93 10.40 13.40
C ASN A 52 8.50 10.75 12.94
N ASP A 53 8.06 10.13 11.84
CA ASP A 53 6.67 10.14 11.36
C ASP A 53 6.03 8.74 11.48
N PRO A 54 5.73 8.29 12.71
CA PRO A 54 5.06 7.02 12.93
C PRO A 54 3.61 7.01 12.43
N GLN A 55 3.00 8.17 12.16
CA GLN A 55 1.61 8.24 11.69
C GLN A 55 1.52 7.76 10.24
N THR A 56 2.41 8.28 9.38
CA THR A 56 2.50 7.86 7.98
C THR A 56 2.92 6.39 7.86
N ALA A 57 3.89 5.94 8.65
CA ALA A 57 4.27 4.53 8.71
C ALA A 57 3.09 3.62 9.10
N ASN A 58 2.31 4.00 10.11
CA ASN A 58 1.12 3.24 10.52
C ASN A 58 0.03 3.25 9.46
N ARG A 59 -0.14 4.34 8.70
CA ARG A 59 -1.07 4.42 7.59
C ARG A 59 -0.67 3.44 6.47
N LEU A 60 0.60 3.40 6.10
CA LEU A 60 1.12 2.43 5.12
C LEU A 60 0.90 0.98 5.57
N ASN A 61 1.16 0.66 6.83
CA ASN A 61 0.89 -0.67 7.37
C ASN A 61 -0.61 -1.05 7.27
N LYS A 62 -1.52 -0.11 7.54
CA LYS A 62 -2.97 -0.35 7.37
C LYS A 62 -3.34 -0.63 5.91
N ILE A 63 -2.76 0.13 4.98
CA ILE A 63 -2.96 -0.05 3.54
C ILE A 63 -2.43 -1.43 3.10
N ALA A 64 -1.22 -1.81 3.52
CA ALA A 64 -0.65 -3.12 3.21
C ALA A 64 -1.55 -4.28 3.69
N ARG A 65 -2.12 -4.15 4.89
CA ARG A 65 -3.09 -5.11 5.43
C ARG A 65 -4.40 -5.14 4.63
N ALA A 66 -4.90 -3.98 4.19
CA ALA A 66 -6.09 -3.92 3.35
C ALA A 66 -5.87 -4.65 2.01
N ILE A 67 -4.71 -4.45 1.38
CA ILE A 67 -4.31 -5.17 0.16
C ILE A 67 -4.25 -6.68 0.40
N ALA A 68 -3.64 -7.11 1.51
CA ALA A 68 -3.55 -8.52 1.86
C ALA A 68 -4.95 -9.16 2.05
N SER A 69 -5.87 -8.46 2.71
CA SER A 69 -7.25 -8.92 2.89
C SER A 69 -8.00 -9.02 1.56
N VAL A 70 -7.86 -8.02 0.68
CA VAL A 70 -8.45 -8.05 -0.67
C VAL A 70 -7.92 -9.24 -1.49
N LYS A 71 -6.61 -9.53 -1.38
CA LYS A 71 -6.01 -10.71 -2.03
C LYS A 71 -6.57 -12.04 -1.49
N GLN A 72 -6.69 -12.18 -0.16
CA GLN A 72 -7.24 -13.39 0.46
C GLN A 72 -8.69 -13.65 0.06
N ASN A 73 -9.55 -12.63 0.11
CA ASN A 73 -10.95 -12.73 -0.31
C ASN A 73 -11.09 -13.18 -1.77
N ARG A 74 -10.11 -12.87 -2.63
CA ARG A 74 -10.10 -13.33 -4.02
C ARG A 74 -9.69 -14.79 -4.14
N THR A 75 -8.71 -15.24 -3.38
CA THR A 75 -8.29 -16.65 -3.38
C THR A 75 -9.39 -17.56 -2.87
N GLU A 76 -10.25 -17.10 -1.96
CA GLU A 76 -11.40 -17.85 -1.45
C GLU A 76 -12.61 -17.90 -2.41
N ASN A 77 -12.66 -17.02 -3.42
CA ASN A 77 -13.77 -16.91 -4.39
C ASN A 77 -13.42 -17.49 -5.79
N LEU A 78 -12.29 -18.20 -5.92
CA LEU A 78 -11.83 -18.89 -7.14
C LEU A 78 -11.86 -20.40 -6.93
#